data_AF-A0A7K4X1L5-F1
#
_entry.id   AF-A0A7K4X1L5-F1
#
_cell.length_a   1.000
_cell.length_b   1.000
_cell.length_c   1.000
_cell.angle_alpha   90.00
_cell.angle_beta   90.00
_cell.angle_gamma   90.00
#
_symmetry.space_group_name_H-M   'P 1'
#
loop_
_entity.id
_entity.type
_entity.pdbx_description
1 polymer ?
#
loop_
_entity_poly.entity_id
_entity_poly.type
_entity_poly.pdbx_seq_one_letter_code
_entity_poly.pdbx_strand_id
1 'polypeptide(L)' 'SRLSHEYPRDVPLLRAARSVCAAPGALWVDSLYQGAVFRLRRGDRLAATTSAGRFLDLHGAGRAYF' A
#
# COMPACT_ATOMS: atom_id res chain seq x y z
N SER A 1 3.84 -5.57 2.93
CA SER A 1 4.41 -6.91 3.09
C SER A 1 5.07 -7.04 4.45
N ARG A 2 5.38 -8.28 4.84
CA ARG A 2 6.21 -8.63 6.00
C ARG A 2 7.43 -9.40 5.54
N LEU A 3 8.60 -8.97 5.97
CA LEU A 3 9.84 -9.73 5.90
C LEU A 3 10.17 -10.27 7.30
N SER A 4 10.46 -11.57 7.40
CA SER A 4 10.80 -12.24 8.66
C SER A 4 12.11 -12.99 8.53
N HIS A 5 12.85 -13.16 9.63
CA HIS A 5 14.05 -13.98 9.65
C HIS A 5 13.74 -15.47 9.44
N GLU A 6 12.58 -15.94 9.91
CA GLU A 6 12.15 -17.35 9.76
C GLU A 6 11.77 -17.70 8.32
N TYR A 7 11.40 -16.69 7.53
CA TYR A 7 11.06 -16.84 6.14
C TYR A 7 11.55 -15.60 5.38
N PRO A 8 12.79 -15.62 4.85
CA PRO A 8 13.46 -14.45 4.27
C PRO A 8 12.95 -14.14 2.86
N ARG A 9 11.63 -14.06 2.72
CA ARG A 9 10.92 -13.63 1.53
C ARG A 9 9.82 -12.66 1.96
N ASP A 10 9.58 -11.64 1.15
CA ASP A 10 8.48 -10.71 1.38
C ASP A 10 7.13 -11.42 1.19
N VAL A 11 6.29 -11.42 2.23
CA VAL A 11 4.95 -11.98 2.19
C VAL A 11 3.92 -10.83 2.22
N PRO A 12 3.00 -10.72 1.24
CA PRO A 12 1.90 -9.76 1.31
C PRO A 12 0.98 -10.07 2.49
N LEU A 13 0.83 -9.13 3.43
CA LEU A 13 -0.16 -9.21 4.51
C LEU A 13 -1.51 -8.65 4.06
N LEU A 14 -1.47 -7.52 3.37
CA LEU A 14 -2.61 -6.81 2.81
C LEU A 14 -2.28 -6.48 1.35
N ARG A 15 -3.28 -6.59 0.48
CA ARG A 15 -3.18 -6.23 -0.93
C ARG A 15 -4.51 -5.67 -1.41
N ALA A 16 -4.46 -4.59 -2.16
CA ALA A 16 -5.60 -4.04 -2.88
C ALA A 16 -5.20 -3.75 -4.33
N ALA A 17 -6.19 -3.76 -5.21
CA ALA A 17 -6.05 -3.35 -6.60
C ALA A 17 -7.28 -2.51 -6.98
N ARG A 18 -7.06 -1.52 -7.83
CA ARG A 18 -8.10 -0.65 -8.39
C ARG A 18 -7.80 -0.43 -9.86
N SER A 19 -8.88 -0.27 -10.63
CA SER A 19 -8.83 0.16 -12.03
C SER A 19 -9.53 1.50 -12.12
N VAL A 20 -8.88 2.46 -12.76
CA VAL A 20 -9.46 3.79 -13.00
C VAL A 20 -10.23 3.76 -14.31
N CYS A 21 -11.52 4.10 -14.26
CA CYS A 21 -12.37 4.29 -15.42
C CYS A 21 -12.73 5.79 -15.53
N ALA A 22 -11.82 6.58 -16.09
CA ALA A 22 -12.03 8.01 -16.34
C ALA A 22 -11.96 8.28 -17.84
N ALA A 23 -12.72 9.27 -18.32
CA ALA A 23 -12.62 9.72 -19.70
C ALA A 23 -11.20 10.28 -19.98
N PRO A 24 -10.70 10.22 -21.23
CA PRO A 24 -9.41 10.80 -21.57
C PRO A 24 -9.32 12.28 -21.15
N GLY A 25 -8.30 12.62 -20.37
CA GLY A 25 -8.09 13.98 -19.86
C GLY A 25 -8.95 14.38 -18.64
N ALA A 26 -9.88 13.52 -18.20
CA ALA A 26 -10.64 13.78 -16.99
C ALA A 26 -9.77 13.60 -15.73
N LEU A 27 -9.87 14.57 -14.82
CA LEU A 27 -9.32 14.44 -13.47
C LEU A 27 -10.07 13.33 -12.72
N TRP A 28 -9.33 12.51 -11.99
CA TRP A 28 -9.88 11.49 -11.11
C TRP A 28 -9.14 11.49 -9.78
N VAL A 29 -9.83 11.11 -8.73
CA VAL A 29 -9.29 10.93 -7.38
C VAL A 29 -9.92 9.67 -6.80
N ASP A 30 -9.11 8.83 -6.19
CA ASP A 30 -9.58 7.66 -5.46
C ASP A 30 -8.71 7.48 -4.20
N SER A 31 -9.28 6.83 -3.18
CA SER A 31 -8.58 6.54 -1.93
C SER A 31 -8.58 5.04 -1.66
N LEU A 32 -7.47 4.56 -1.09
CA LEU A 32 -7.29 3.16 -0.72
C LEU A 32 -6.90 3.09 0.75
N TYR A 33 -7.66 2.31 1.50
CA TYR A 33 -7.42 2.05 2.91
C TYR A 33 -7.52 0.56 3.17
N GLN A 34 -6.57 0.02 3.94
CA GLN A 34 -6.58 -1.36 4.42
C GLN A 34 -6.02 -1.39 5.84
N GLY A 35 -6.59 -2.23 6.69
CA GLY A 35 -6.10 -2.47 8.04
C GLY A 35 -6.57 -3.84 8.53
N ALA A 36 -5.68 -4.54 9.23
CA ALA A 36 -5.98 -5.80 9.91
C ALA A 36 -4.96 -6.04 11.01
N VAL A 37 -5.28 -6.95 11.94
CA VAL A 37 -4.39 -7.35 13.02
C VAL A 37 -3.63 -8.61 12.62
N PHE A 38 -2.31 -8.57 12.75
CA PHE A 38 -1.43 -9.73 12.53
C PHE A 38 -0.55 -9.95 13.76
N ARG A 39 -0.33 -11.21 14.13
CA ARG A 39 0.71 -11.55 15.10
C ARG A 39 2.08 -11.45 14.43
N LEU A 40 2.92 -10.56 14.93
CA LEU A 40 4.30 -10.34 14.46
C LEU A 40 5.30 -10.88 15.47
N ARG A 41 6.51 -11.19 15.00
CA ARG A 41 7.63 -11.56 15.85
C ARG A 41 8.62 -10.41 15.95
N ARG A 42 9.39 -10.38 17.04
CA ARG A 42 10.47 -9.40 17.23
C ARG A 42 11.44 -9.47 16.05
N GLY A 43 11.69 -8.34 15.40
CA GLY A 43 12.58 -8.24 14.25
C GLY A 43 11.91 -8.40 12.89
N ASP A 44 10.61 -8.73 12.83
CA ASP A 44 9.85 -8.65 11.59
C ASP A 44 9.83 -7.20 11.08
N ARG A 45 10.00 -7.02 9.76
CA ARG A 45 9.94 -5.72 9.10
C ARG A 45 8.67 -5.63 8.28
N LEU A 46 8.00 -4.48 8.37
CA LEU A 46 6.81 -4.18 7.58
C LEU A 46 7.13 -3.12 6.52
N ALA A 47 6.55 -3.27 5.34
CA ALA A 47 6.67 -2.31 4.26
C ALA A 47 5.34 -2.14 3.53
N ALA A 48 5.03 -0.92 3.07
CA ALA A 48 3.95 -0.67 2.12
C ALA A 48 4.55 -0.35 0.75
N THR A 49 4.09 -1.02 -0.30
CA THR A 49 4.57 -0.81 -1.67
C THR A 49 3.39 -0.60 -2.61
N THR A 50 3.61 0.17 -3.68
CA THR A 50 2.61 0.42 -4.72
C THR A 50 3.25 0.33 -6.09
N SER A 51 2.55 -0.27 -7.06
CA SER A 51 2.96 -0.28 -8.47
C SER A 51 2.63 1.05 -9.18
N ALA A 52 1.83 1.90 -8.54
CA ALA A 52 1.23 3.09 -9.11
C ALA A 52 1.76 4.39 -8.46
N GLY A 53 3.00 4.38 -7.96
CA GLY A 53 3.60 5.49 -7.21
C GLY A 53 3.52 6.86 -7.91
N ARG A 54 3.58 6.87 -9.25
CA ARG A 54 3.42 8.09 -10.07
C ARG A 54 2.07 8.80 -9.96
N PHE A 55 1.05 8.11 -9.41
CA PHE A 55 -0.30 8.65 -9.25
C PHE A 55 -0.62 9.02 -7.79
N LEU A 56 0.35 8.94 -6.88
CA LEU A 56 0.16 9.38 -5.51
C LEU A 56 0.16 10.91 -5.43
N ASP A 57 -0.91 11.47 -4.87
CA ASP A 57 -0.96 12.88 -4.49
C ASP A 57 -0.37 13.05 -3.08
N LEU A 58 0.88 13.56 -3.03
CA LEU A 58 1.63 13.81 -1.79
C LEU A 58 1.64 15.28 -1.38
N HIS A 59 0.91 16.17 -2.07
CA HIS A 59 0.94 17.60 -1.79
C HIS A 59 0.17 18.02 -0.53
N GLY A 60 -0.53 17.09 0.13
CA GLY A 60 -1.22 17.32 1.40
C GLY A 60 -0.86 16.29 2.46
N ALA A 61 -0.70 16.75 3.70
CA ALA A 61 -0.48 15.86 4.85
C ALA A 61 -1.68 14.91 5.05
N GLY A 62 -1.40 13.66 5.42
CA GLY A 62 -2.42 12.66 5.76
C GLY A 62 -3.10 11.96 4.57
N ARG A 63 -2.67 12.20 3.33
CA ARG A 63 -3.27 11.56 2.14
C ARG A 63 -2.66 10.20 1.80
N ALA A 64 -1.41 9.98 2.19
CA ALA A 64 -0.72 8.70 2.11
C ALA A 64 0.07 8.49 3.40
N TYR A 65 -0.15 7.34 4.05
CA TYR A 65 0.49 6.99 5.32
C TYR A 65 0.56 5.46 5.45
N PHE A 66 1.44 5.00 6.34
CA PHE A 66 1.60 3.61 6.74
C PHE A 66 1.83 3.54 8.24
#